data_AF-A0AA88KVN6-F1
#
_entry.id   AF-A0AA88KVN6-F1
#
_cell.length_a   1.000
_cell.length_b   1.000
_cell.length_c   1.000
_cell.angle_alpha   90.00
_cell.angle_beta   90.00
_cell.angle_gamma   90.00
#
_symmetry.space_group_name_H-M   'P 1'
#
loop_
_entity.id
_entity.type
_entity.pdbx_description
1 polymer ?
#
loop_
_entity_poly.entity_id
_entity_poly.type
_entity_poly.pdbx_seq_one_letter_code
_entity_poly.pdbx_strand_id
1 'polypeptide(L)'
;MPHYDEVQTPLDLFRMFITEDILSNIVDQTNLNAMRKKNLALKLSLEELRRFLGAQMLMSILKLLAIRMYWENGIRYSPVADTMSRDRFISLRSFFHLCDDTLMIPKGEVGHDKLFKIRRLYDAFRENLKKIDPEEIQSIDEQMIPFKGTIGFRQYLKDKPHSWGVKVFTRAGISGIVYDIEIYTGKGAVEISELGQGTDVVLRLVENLPRFMNFKLFFDNFYTGIDLIHKLRVEYGIESCGTIRSNRMRGAVLDTDTNMKKKGRGSVDLRFERHSEVSVVKWYDNKPVHLASPYCAVTPIDKCQRWDATTRKYVEVDRPRIVRDYNKSMGGVDLADIFLELYRTDIRSKKCFVAFCSSADDPEYVPYSSKIAQQSGTGGLHPVPVSGPNVCRSRSKNYCCPGWTIKPGTGLCIVPICVRSCGTGRCAKPNICLCEGSTWGTTCGGSGRGNYGGSRGDYSGGRGDIPGGYNGGSNGIRGPQELLEAQCRATCSNGGRCINGKCVCKPGYTGENCAEAICSEPCQNGGRCIGPDRCACVYGFTGRKCEA
;
A
#
# COMPACT_ATOMS: atom_id res chain seq x y z
N MET A 1 14.00 2.35 18.57
CA MET A 1 13.69 1.34 17.54
C MET A 1 14.71 1.47 16.45
N PRO A 2 15.20 0.35 15.90
CA PRO A 2 15.99 0.39 14.68
C PRO A 2 15.18 1.04 13.55
N HIS A 3 15.83 1.84 12.68
CA HIS A 3 15.19 2.37 11.48
C HIS A 3 14.73 1.19 10.61
N TYR A 4 13.65 1.31 9.82
CA TYR A 4 13.20 0.22 8.93
C TYR A 4 14.33 -0.33 8.01
N ASP A 5 15.30 0.54 7.71
CA ASP A 5 16.50 0.18 6.95
C ASP A 5 17.42 -0.83 7.65
N GLU A 6 17.39 -0.88 8.98
CA GLU A 6 18.19 -1.75 9.85
C GLU A 6 17.55 -3.14 10.07
N VAL A 7 16.33 -3.38 9.59
CA VAL A 7 15.68 -4.69 9.62
C VAL A 7 16.44 -5.68 8.73
N GLN A 8 16.97 -6.75 9.31
CA GLN A 8 17.74 -7.78 8.61
C GLN A 8 16.98 -9.12 8.51
N THR A 9 16.15 -9.44 9.50
CA THR A 9 15.44 -10.72 9.61
C THR A 9 13.93 -10.55 9.90
N PRO A 10 13.08 -11.59 9.68
CA PRO A 10 11.64 -11.45 9.90
C PRO A 10 11.36 -11.29 11.39
N LEU A 11 12.26 -11.83 12.21
CA LEU A 11 12.24 -11.67 13.64
C LEU A 11 12.49 -10.22 14.05
N ASP A 12 13.40 -9.50 13.38
CA ASP A 12 13.61 -8.08 13.63
C ASP A 12 12.35 -7.28 13.30
N LEU A 13 11.70 -7.63 12.19
CA LEU A 13 10.44 -7.03 11.80
C LEU A 13 9.35 -7.28 12.85
N PHE A 14 9.16 -8.53 13.27
CA PHE A 14 8.20 -8.88 14.33
C PHE A 14 8.48 -8.09 15.61
N ARG A 15 9.75 -7.98 16.00
CA ARG A 15 10.19 -7.23 17.19
C ARG A 15 9.98 -5.73 17.09
N MET A 16 9.82 -5.18 15.88
CA MET A 16 9.37 -3.79 15.74
C MET A 16 7.92 -3.67 16.21
N PHE A 17 7.01 -4.57 15.86
CA PHE A 17 5.61 -4.40 16.25
C PHE A 17 5.32 -4.91 17.65
N ILE A 18 5.95 -6.03 18.02
CA ILE A 18 5.80 -6.70 19.30
C ILE A 18 7.14 -6.61 20.06
N THR A 19 7.30 -5.53 20.83
CA THR A 19 8.53 -5.24 21.57
C THR A 19 8.70 -6.18 22.77
N GLU A 20 9.93 -6.25 23.29
CA GLU A 20 10.23 -7.02 24.50
C GLU A 20 9.41 -6.59 25.72
N ASP A 21 9.11 -5.29 25.85
CA ASP A 21 8.24 -4.78 26.92
C ASP A 21 6.79 -5.31 26.81
N ILE A 22 6.28 -5.44 25.58
CA ILE A 22 4.97 -6.04 25.34
C ILE A 22 5.01 -7.51 25.76
N LEU A 23 6.02 -8.26 25.32
CA LEU A 23 6.17 -9.67 25.66
C LEU A 23 6.33 -9.89 27.16
N SER A 24 7.14 -9.08 27.84
CA SER A 24 7.31 -9.14 29.29
C SER A 24 6.00 -8.91 30.02
N ASN A 25 5.22 -7.91 29.59
CA ASN A 25 3.89 -7.69 30.15
C ASN A 25 2.96 -8.90 29.95
N ILE A 26 2.98 -9.54 28.78
CA ILE A 26 2.16 -10.74 28.53
C ILE A 26 2.57 -11.86 29.50
N VAL A 27 3.87 -12.06 29.73
CA VAL A 27 4.38 -13.06 30.68
C VAL A 27 3.83 -12.79 32.08
N ASP A 28 4.01 -11.56 32.58
CA ASP A 28 3.60 -11.16 33.93
C ASP A 28 2.09 -11.34 34.12
N GLN A 29 1.31 -10.78 33.20
CA GLN A 29 -0.15 -10.82 33.28
C GLN A 29 -0.73 -12.22 33.10
N THR A 30 -0.08 -13.07 32.28
CA THR A 30 -0.48 -14.47 32.10
C THR A 30 -0.18 -15.31 33.36
N ASN A 31 0.99 -15.13 33.97
CA ASN A 31 1.33 -15.77 35.25
C ASN A 31 0.39 -15.32 36.38
N LEU A 32 0.12 -14.02 36.50
CA LEU A 32 -0.82 -13.47 37.49
C LEU A 32 -2.24 -14.01 37.30
N ASN A 33 -2.72 -14.09 36.06
CA ASN A 33 -4.05 -14.65 35.75
C ASN A 33 -4.15 -16.14 36.11
N ALA A 34 -3.08 -16.93 35.92
CA ALA A 34 -3.06 -18.34 36.34
C ALA A 34 -3.09 -18.51 37.86
N MET A 35 -2.30 -17.71 38.58
CA MET A 35 -2.33 -17.67 40.04
C MET A 35 -3.72 -17.29 40.56
N ARG A 36 -4.35 -16.26 39.99
CA ARG A 36 -5.67 -15.80 40.46
C ARG A 36 -6.80 -16.79 40.18
N LYS A 37 -6.82 -17.40 38.99
CA LYS A 37 -7.94 -18.28 38.59
C LYS A 37 -7.86 -19.68 39.16
N LYS A 38 -6.65 -20.20 39.38
CA LYS A 38 -6.44 -21.62 39.71
C LYS A 38 -5.40 -21.84 40.82
N ASN A 39 -4.90 -20.78 41.45
CA ASN A 39 -3.79 -20.85 42.40
C ASN A 39 -2.58 -21.63 41.82
N LEU A 40 -2.34 -21.45 40.52
CA LEU A 40 -1.36 -22.21 39.76
C LEU A 40 -0.16 -21.33 39.43
N ALA A 41 1.01 -21.74 39.93
CA ALA A 41 2.29 -21.18 39.49
C ALA A 41 2.60 -21.67 38.08
N LEU A 42 2.12 -20.93 37.07
CA LEU A 42 2.28 -21.30 35.65
C LEU A 42 3.74 -21.32 35.21
N LYS A 43 4.58 -20.50 35.85
CA LYS A 43 6.03 -20.36 35.58
C LYS A 43 6.34 -20.10 34.10
N LEU A 44 5.49 -19.32 33.43
CA LEU A 44 5.74 -18.90 32.06
C LEU A 44 6.98 -17.99 32.04
N SER A 45 7.93 -18.30 31.17
CA SER A 45 9.08 -17.45 30.88
C SER A 45 8.90 -16.68 29.58
N LEU A 46 9.71 -15.64 29.38
CA LEU A 46 9.74 -14.88 28.13
C LEU A 46 10.12 -15.76 26.93
N GLU A 47 11.09 -16.65 27.10
CA GLU A 47 11.50 -17.58 26.03
C GLU A 47 10.39 -18.57 25.68
N GLU A 48 9.69 -19.10 26.68
CA GLU A 48 8.57 -20.01 26.46
C GLU A 48 7.39 -19.30 25.79
N LEU A 49 7.13 -18.03 26.13
CA LEU A 49 6.13 -17.22 25.43
C LEU A 49 6.49 -17.04 23.95
N ARG A 50 7.75 -16.76 23.62
CA ARG A 50 8.19 -16.65 22.22
C ARG A 50 7.98 -17.96 21.46
N ARG A 51 8.28 -19.10 22.08
CA ARG A 51 8.01 -20.44 21.51
C ARG A 51 6.51 -20.67 21.31
N PHE A 52 5.67 -20.22 22.24
CA PHE A 52 4.21 -20.30 22.13
C PHE A 52 3.68 -19.48 20.95
N LEU A 53 4.11 -18.23 20.81
CA LEU A 53 3.72 -17.35 19.70
C LEU A 53 4.22 -17.91 18.36
N GLY A 54 5.48 -18.35 18.28
CA GLY A 54 6.05 -18.97 17.08
C GLY A 54 5.30 -20.24 16.65
N ALA A 55 4.91 -21.09 17.61
CA ALA A 55 4.07 -22.24 17.32
C ALA A 55 2.69 -21.80 16.77
N GLN A 56 2.09 -20.75 17.35
CA GLN A 56 0.81 -20.22 16.87
C GLN A 56 0.89 -19.64 15.45
N MET A 57 1.96 -18.93 15.11
CA MET A 57 2.24 -18.46 13.75
C MET A 57 2.38 -19.63 12.76
N LEU A 58 3.11 -20.69 13.14
CA LEU A 58 3.24 -21.88 12.29
C LEU A 58 1.91 -22.59 12.05
N MET A 59 1.02 -22.61 13.05
CA MET A 59 -0.34 -23.15 12.91
C MET A 59 -1.25 -22.30 12.03
N SER A 60 -0.92 -21.02 11.80
CA SER A 60 -1.66 -20.15 10.89
C SER A 60 -1.30 -20.43 9.43
N ILE A 61 -0.06 -20.84 9.18
CA ILE A 61 0.46 -21.25 7.86
C ILE A 61 -0.01 -22.67 7.52
N LEU A 62 0.25 -23.66 8.39
CA LEU A 62 -0.16 -25.05 8.18
C LEU A 62 -1.42 -25.37 8.98
N LYS A 63 -2.59 -25.16 8.38
CA LYS A 63 -3.87 -25.29 9.06
C LYS A 63 -4.34 -26.75 9.16
N LEU A 64 -4.35 -27.30 10.39
CA LEU A 64 -5.01 -28.57 10.70
C LEU A 64 -6.42 -28.36 11.29
N LEU A 65 -7.31 -29.34 11.09
CA LEU A 65 -8.72 -29.25 11.50
C LEU A 65 -8.91 -29.09 13.03
N ALA A 66 -7.96 -29.57 13.83
CA ALA A 66 -7.96 -29.43 15.27
C ALA A 66 -6.55 -29.24 15.82
N ILE A 67 -6.41 -28.41 16.86
CA ILE A 67 -5.12 -28.09 17.50
C ILE A 67 -4.39 -29.35 17.98
N ARG A 68 -5.10 -30.36 18.49
CA ARG A 68 -4.46 -31.59 18.96
C ARG A 68 -3.72 -32.36 17.84
N MET A 69 -4.13 -32.19 16.59
CA MET A 69 -3.59 -32.92 15.43
C MET A 69 -2.12 -32.62 15.19
N TYR A 70 -1.62 -31.42 15.55
CA TYR A 70 -0.19 -31.11 15.42
C TYR A 70 0.69 -32.09 16.23
N TRP A 71 0.15 -32.72 17.28
CA TRP A 71 0.83 -33.70 18.12
C TRP A 71 0.41 -35.16 17.88
N GLU A 72 -0.58 -35.43 17.01
CA GLU A 72 -1.09 -36.78 16.74
C GLU A 72 -0.14 -37.56 15.82
N ASN A 73 0.01 -38.86 16.08
CA ASN A 73 0.86 -39.73 15.25
C ASN A 73 0.32 -39.82 13.81
N GLY A 74 1.21 -39.84 12.83
CA GLY A 74 0.88 -39.91 11.39
C GLY A 74 0.71 -38.56 10.70
N ILE A 75 0.27 -37.53 11.43
CA ILE A 75 0.13 -36.14 10.94
C ILE A 75 0.86 -35.12 11.83
N ARG A 76 1.76 -35.63 12.68
CA ARG A 76 2.57 -34.83 13.61
C ARG A 76 3.35 -33.78 12.84
N TYR A 77 3.26 -32.54 13.29
CA TYR A 77 4.06 -31.45 12.75
C TYR A 77 5.16 -31.07 13.73
N SER A 78 6.35 -31.65 13.51
CA SER A 78 7.54 -31.52 14.38
C SER A 78 7.86 -30.08 14.81
N PRO A 79 7.88 -29.06 13.91
CA PRO A 79 8.19 -27.69 14.31
C PRO A 79 7.30 -27.12 15.43
N VAL A 80 6.04 -27.57 15.52
CA VAL A 80 5.14 -27.24 16.63
C VAL A 80 5.29 -28.24 17.78
N ALA A 81 5.26 -29.53 17.46
CA ALA A 81 5.12 -30.58 18.45
C ALA A 81 6.37 -30.84 19.30
N ASP A 82 7.54 -30.52 18.75
CA ASP A 82 8.84 -30.63 19.42
C ASP A 82 9.16 -29.35 20.22
N THR A 83 8.53 -28.22 19.87
CA THR A 83 8.71 -26.93 20.56
C THR A 83 8.06 -26.92 21.94
N MET A 84 6.86 -27.50 22.09
CA MET A 84 6.20 -27.67 23.38
C MET A 84 5.15 -28.78 23.35
N SER A 85 4.82 -29.33 24.52
CA SER A 85 3.77 -30.34 24.63
C SER A 85 2.38 -29.76 24.36
N ARG A 86 1.48 -30.59 23.84
CA ARG A 86 0.07 -30.25 23.58
C ARG A 86 -0.59 -29.64 24.81
N ASP A 87 -0.42 -30.29 25.97
CA ASP A 87 -1.09 -29.90 27.20
C ASP A 87 -0.52 -28.58 27.75
N ARG A 88 0.79 -28.35 27.56
CA ARG A 88 1.39 -27.05 27.87
C ARG A 88 0.85 -25.96 26.95
N PHE A 89 0.77 -26.18 25.64
CA PHE A 89 0.20 -25.23 24.68
C PHE A 89 -1.25 -24.86 25.04
N ILE A 90 -2.09 -25.86 25.33
CA ILE A 90 -3.48 -25.66 25.74
C ILE A 90 -3.56 -24.88 27.07
N SER A 91 -2.71 -25.22 28.03
CA SER A 91 -2.64 -24.53 29.33
C SER A 91 -2.27 -23.06 29.15
N LEU A 92 -1.18 -22.75 28.44
CA LEU A 92 -0.74 -21.39 28.15
C LEU A 92 -1.86 -20.60 27.45
N ARG A 93 -2.48 -21.18 26.43
CA ARG A 93 -3.60 -20.56 25.73
C ARG A 93 -4.79 -20.26 26.64
N SER A 94 -5.09 -21.14 27.60
CA SER A 94 -6.20 -20.95 28.55
C SER A 94 -5.93 -19.82 29.55
N PHE A 95 -4.66 -19.58 29.91
CA PHE A 95 -4.26 -18.54 30.85
C PHE A 95 -3.74 -17.26 30.21
N PHE A 96 -3.46 -17.25 28.90
CA PHE A 96 -2.99 -16.06 28.18
C PHE A 96 -3.83 -14.84 28.54
N HIS A 97 -3.16 -13.76 28.92
CA HIS A 97 -3.77 -12.55 29.46
C HIS A 97 -2.85 -11.34 29.25
N LEU A 98 -3.42 -10.14 29.09
CA LEU A 98 -2.68 -8.95 28.66
C LEU A 98 -2.64 -7.80 29.68
N CYS A 99 -3.46 -7.84 30.73
CA CYS A 99 -3.67 -6.72 31.65
C CYS A 99 -3.98 -7.21 33.07
N ASP A 100 -3.86 -6.35 34.08
CA ASP A 100 -4.40 -6.69 35.39
C ASP A 100 -5.89 -6.35 35.46
N ASP A 101 -6.74 -7.39 35.52
CA ASP A 101 -8.19 -7.24 35.62
C ASP A 101 -8.64 -6.50 36.91
N THR A 102 -7.80 -6.35 37.94
CA THR A 102 -8.14 -5.59 39.17
C THR A 102 -8.23 -4.09 38.95
N LEU A 103 -7.51 -3.58 37.95
CA LEU A 103 -7.43 -2.15 37.65
C LEU A 103 -8.55 -1.71 36.70
N MET A 104 -9.40 -2.63 36.26
CA MET A 104 -10.50 -2.33 35.34
C MET A 104 -11.64 -1.65 36.09
N ILE A 105 -11.89 -0.39 35.76
CA ILE A 105 -13.05 0.36 36.25
C ILE A 105 -14.34 -0.39 35.84
N PRO A 106 -15.30 -0.62 36.75
CA PRO A 106 -16.55 -1.31 36.45
C PRO A 106 -17.36 -0.67 35.32
N LYS A 107 -18.16 -1.49 34.64
CA LYS A 107 -19.00 -1.02 33.54
C LYS A 107 -20.08 -0.06 34.10
N GLY A 108 -20.15 1.14 33.52
CA GLY A 108 -21.12 2.17 33.90
C GLY A 108 -20.53 3.29 34.75
N GLU A 109 -19.32 3.11 35.27
CA GLU A 109 -18.58 4.15 35.99
C GLU A 109 -17.81 5.06 35.03
N VAL A 110 -17.57 6.31 35.48
CA VAL A 110 -16.80 7.31 34.73
C VAL A 110 -15.37 6.79 34.53
N GLY A 111 -14.87 6.86 33.30
CA GLY A 111 -13.53 6.37 32.95
C GLY A 111 -13.47 4.88 32.57
N HIS A 112 -14.60 4.16 32.52
CA HIS A 112 -14.62 2.78 32.03
C HIS A 112 -14.12 2.67 30.58
N ASP A 113 -12.95 2.06 30.40
CA ASP A 113 -12.39 1.78 29.08
C ASP A 113 -12.84 0.41 28.56
N LYS A 114 -13.64 0.40 27.48
CA LYS A 114 -14.07 -0.82 26.80
C LYS A 114 -12.90 -1.63 26.22
N LEU A 115 -11.79 -0.98 25.88
CA LEU A 115 -10.59 -1.64 25.36
C LEU A 115 -9.57 -1.96 26.46
N PHE A 116 -9.89 -1.74 27.74
CA PHE A 116 -8.94 -1.89 28.86
C PHE A 116 -8.10 -3.17 28.77
N LYS A 117 -8.74 -4.30 28.43
CA LYS A 117 -8.09 -5.61 28.35
C LYS A 117 -7.05 -5.77 27.24
N ILE A 118 -7.05 -4.89 26.26
CA ILE A 118 -6.08 -4.87 25.16
C ILE A 118 -5.33 -3.53 25.08
N ARG A 119 -5.70 -2.54 25.90
CA ARG A 119 -5.28 -1.14 25.77
C ARG A 119 -3.78 -0.99 25.59
N ARG A 120 -2.99 -1.60 26.48
CA ARG A 120 -1.53 -1.53 26.43
C ARG A 120 -0.95 -2.11 25.13
N LEU A 121 -1.47 -3.26 24.67
CA LEU A 121 -1.04 -3.87 23.42
C LEU A 121 -1.47 -3.02 22.22
N TYR A 122 -2.71 -2.57 22.21
CA TYR A 122 -3.30 -1.77 21.14
C TYR A 122 -2.57 -0.44 20.96
N ASP A 123 -2.36 0.32 22.04
CA ASP A 123 -1.67 1.60 21.96
C ASP A 123 -0.22 1.41 21.48
N ALA A 124 0.51 0.44 22.04
CA ALA A 124 1.88 0.17 21.62
C ALA A 124 1.97 -0.27 20.16
N PHE A 125 1.07 -1.16 19.71
CA PHE A 125 1.02 -1.61 18.32
C PHE A 125 0.70 -0.46 17.36
N ARG A 126 -0.30 0.37 17.71
CA ARG A 126 -0.67 1.55 16.93
C ARG A 126 0.48 2.56 16.82
N GLU A 127 1.20 2.81 17.92
CA GLU A 127 2.40 3.67 17.90
C GLU A 127 3.53 3.09 17.05
N ASN A 128 3.62 1.77 16.93
CA ASN A 128 4.60 1.12 16.05
C ASN A 128 4.23 1.23 14.57
N LEU A 129 2.94 1.12 14.22
CA LEU A 129 2.46 1.36 12.85
C LEU A 129 2.78 2.77 12.35
N LYS A 130 2.62 3.77 13.23
CA LYS A 130 2.89 5.19 12.90
C LYS A 130 4.35 5.49 12.56
N LYS A 131 5.28 4.58 12.87
CA LYS A 131 6.71 4.75 12.58
C LYS A 131 7.08 4.28 11.16
N ILE A 132 6.16 3.63 10.45
CA ILE A 132 6.36 3.21 9.07
C ILE A 132 6.22 4.44 8.17
N ASP A 133 7.17 4.63 7.25
CA ASP A 133 7.08 5.68 6.26
C ASP A 133 5.84 5.47 5.35
N PRO A 134 4.93 6.45 5.29
CA PRO A 134 3.68 6.30 4.56
C PRO A 134 3.86 6.49 3.06
N GLU A 135 3.17 5.67 2.27
CA GLU A 135 3.02 5.89 0.83
C GLU A 135 2.27 7.20 0.51
N GLU A 136 2.56 7.79 -0.65
CA GLU A 136 1.88 9.01 -1.10
C GLU A 136 0.36 8.80 -1.23
N ILE A 137 -0.05 7.64 -1.74
CA ILE A 137 -1.44 7.28 -2.01
C ILE A 137 -1.93 6.32 -0.93
N GLN A 138 -2.97 6.71 -0.21
CA GLN A 138 -3.53 5.97 0.90
C GLN A 138 -5.06 5.94 0.83
N SER A 139 -5.66 4.92 1.43
CA SER A 139 -7.10 4.78 1.58
C SER A 139 -7.48 4.59 3.05
N ILE A 140 -8.67 5.08 3.42
CA ILE A 140 -9.31 4.82 4.70
C ILE A 140 -10.59 4.06 4.47
N ASP A 141 -10.73 2.94 5.18
CA ASP A 141 -11.93 2.10 5.15
C ASP A 141 -12.05 1.27 6.44
N GLU A 142 -13.07 0.43 6.52
CA GLU A 142 -13.32 -0.44 7.66
C GLU A 142 -12.86 -1.88 7.42
N GLN A 143 -12.08 -2.37 8.36
CA GLN A 143 -11.70 -3.77 8.50
C GLN A 143 -12.58 -4.45 9.55
N MET A 144 -12.80 -5.76 9.38
CA MET A 144 -13.42 -6.61 10.38
C MET A 144 -12.41 -7.61 10.94
N ILE A 145 -12.20 -7.59 12.26
CA ILE A 145 -11.52 -8.67 12.98
C ILE A 145 -12.59 -9.70 13.40
N PRO A 146 -12.65 -10.91 12.80
CA PRO A 146 -13.72 -11.85 13.06
C PRO A 146 -13.72 -12.33 14.51
N PHE A 147 -14.84 -12.14 15.20
CA PHE A 147 -14.97 -12.57 16.59
C PHE A 147 -16.43 -12.81 16.96
N LYS A 148 -16.74 -14.04 17.40
CA LYS A 148 -18.10 -14.46 17.79
C LYS A 148 -18.32 -14.52 19.30
N GLY A 149 -17.29 -14.30 20.11
CA GLY A 149 -17.44 -14.27 21.56
C GLY A 149 -18.18 -13.01 22.06
N THR A 150 -18.37 -12.93 23.38
CA THR A 150 -19.12 -11.85 24.02
C THR A 150 -18.17 -10.71 24.40
N ILE A 151 -18.33 -9.55 23.75
CA ILE A 151 -17.66 -8.28 24.07
C ILE A 151 -18.63 -7.12 23.90
N GLY A 152 -18.43 -6.03 24.64
CA GLY A 152 -19.35 -4.88 24.67
C GLY A 152 -19.36 -3.98 23.42
N PHE A 153 -18.49 -4.25 22.44
CA PHE A 153 -18.33 -3.43 21.23
C PHE A 153 -18.30 -4.26 19.95
N ARG A 154 -18.77 -5.52 19.99
CA ARG A 154 -18.93 -6.37 18.80
C ARG A 154 -19.90 -5.70 17.81
N GLN A 155 -19.54 -5.68 16.54
CA GLN A 155 -20.34 -5.12 15.46
C GLN A 155 -20.79 -6.20 14.47
N TYR A 156 -21.86 -5.86 13.74
CA TYR A 156 -22.32 -6.60 12.58
C TYR A 156 -22.13 -5.75 11.31
N LEU A 157 -21.38 -6.26 10.33
CA LEU A 157 -21.19 -5.63 9.01
C LEU A 157 -21.68 -6.61 7.95
N LYS A 158 -22.84 -6.32 7.35
CA LYS A 158 -23.54 -7.24 6.45
C LYS A 158 -22.72 -7.69 5.24
N ASP A 159 -21.95 -6.77 4.66
CA ASP A 159 -21.33 -6.97 3.35
C ASP A 159 -19.86 -7.45 3.45
N LYS A 160 -19.34 -7.69 4.66
CA LYS A 160 -18.00 -8.25 4.88
C LYS A 160 -18.05 -9.79 4.93
N PRO A 161 -17.01 -10.51 4.42
CA PRO A 161 -16.97 -11.98 4.42
C PRO A 161 -17.23 -12.59 5.81
N HIS A 162 -16.67 -11.95 6.83
CA HIS A 162 -17.02 -12.20 8.22
C HIS A 162 -17.90 -11.07 8.72
N SER A 163 -19.18 -11.35 8.88
CA SER A 163 -20.14 -10.30 9.22
C SER A 163 -20.17 -9.94 10.71
N TRP A 164 -19.58 -10.76 11.61
CA TRP A 164 -19.59 -10.55 13.06
C TRP A 164 -18.17 -10.46 13.62
N GLY A 165 -17.86 -9.38 14.33
CA GLY A 165 -16.54 -9.20 14.93
C GLY A 165 -16.31 -7.82 15.52
N VAL A 166 -15.03 -7.42 15.58
CA VAL A 166 -14.64 -6.06 15.95
C VAL A 166 -14.45 -5.23 14.69
N LYS A 167 -15.18 -4.11 14.61
CA LYS A 167 -15.00 -3.11 13.56
C LYS A 167 -13.76 -2.26 13.86
N VAL A 168 -12.87 -2.13 12.87
CA VAL A 168 -11.63 -1.34 12.96
C VAL A 168 -11.59 -0.38 11.78
N PHE A 169 -11.49 0.92 12.05
CA PHE A 169 -11.17 1.91 11.02
C PHE A 169 -9.67 1.81 10.70
N THR A 170 -9.31 1.72 9.43
CA THR A 170 -7.96 1.39 9.00
C THR A 170 -7.51 2.39 7.94
N ARG A 171 -6.27 2.88 8.07
CA ARG A 171 -5.58 3.65 7.03
C ARG A 171 -4.47 2.81 6.43
N ALA A 172 -4.54 2.56 5.12
CA ALA A 172 -3.60 1.71 4.40
C ALA A 172 -3.11 2.34 3.09
N GLY A 173 -1.87 2.05 2.70
CA GLY A 173 -1.29 2.41 1.41
C GLY A 173 -1.85 1.57 0.26
N ILE A 174 -1.54 1.98 -0.98
CA ILE A 174 -1.94 1.23 -2.18
C ILE A 174 -1.29 -0.17 -2.24
N SER A 175 -0.18 -0.38 -1.53
CA SER A 175 0.45 -1.69 -1.39
C SER A 175 -0.25 -2.63 -0.40
N GLY A 176 -1.24 -2.14 0.37
CA GLY A 176 -1.89 -2.90 1.44
C GLY A 176 -1.21 -2.76 2.82
N ILE A 177 -0.10 -2.02 2.91
CA ILE A 177 0.55 -1.73 4.20
C ILE A 177 -0.36 -0.83 5.04
N VAL A 178 -0.57 -1.22 6.30
CA VAL A 178 -1.38 -0.43 7.26
C VAL A 178 -0.51 0.53 8.04
N TYR A 179 -0.93 1.79 8.13
CA TYR A 179 -0.20 2.89 8.78
C TYR A 179 -0.85 3.41 10.05
N ASP A 180 -2.16 3.22 10.21
CA ASP A 180 -2.87 3.53 11.44
C ASP A 180 -4.18 2.74 11.54
N ILE A 181 -4.63 2.48 12.76
CA ILE A 181 -5.90 1.81 13.05
C ILE A 181 -6.63 2.48 14.21
N GLU A 182 -7.96 2.41 14.20
CA GLU A 182 -8.82 2.83 15.30
C GLU A 182 -9.93 1.81 15.55
N ILE A 183 -9.95 1.19 16.74
CA ILE A 183 -11.00 0.23 17.10
C ILE A 183 -12.30 0.98 17.44
N TYR A 184 -13.39 0.61 16.78
CA TYR A 184 -14.71 1.15 17.09
C TYR A 184 -15.30 0.50 18.35
N THR A 185 -15.56 1.33 19.36
CA THR A 185 -16.04 0.90 20.70
C THR A 185 -17.56 1.06 20.89
N GLY A 186 -18.30 1.30 19.81
CA GLY A 186 -19.75 1.51 19.82
C GLY A 186 -20.17 2.97 19.96
N LYS A 187 -21.46 3.23 19.77
CA LYS A 187 -22.05 4.57 19.82
C LYS A 187 -21.87 5.22 21.20
N GLY A 188 -21.55 6.52 21.22
CA GLY A 188 -21.39 7.32 22.44
C GLY A 188 -20.11 7.07 23.23
N ALA A 189 -19.16 6.31 22.70
CA ALA A 189 -17.88 6.06 23.35
C ALA A 189 -16.85 7.18 23.11
N VAL A 190 -17.01 7.94 22.04
CA VAL A 190 -16.17 9.10 21.68
C VAL A 190 -17.13 10.25 21.37
N GLU A 191 -16.78 11.44 21.83
CA GLU A 191 -17.51 12.66 21.49
C GLU A 191 -17.41 12.90 19.98
N ILE A 192 -18.56 13.11 19.35
CA ILE A 192 -18.65 13.32 17.90
C ILE A 192 -18.75 14.82 17.68
N SER A 193 -17.84 15.37 16.88
CA SER A 193 -17.88 16.79 16.53
C SER A 193 -19.07 17.10 15.63
N GLU A 194 -19.33 18.38 15.42
CA GLU A 194 -20.35 18.86 14.50
C GLU A 194 -20.12 18.38 13.04
N LEU A 195 -18.88 18.01 12.70
CA LEU A 195 -18.52 17.48 11.37
C LEU A 195 -18.89 15.99 11.19
N GLY A 196 -19.29 15.33 12.28
CA GLY A 196 -19.76 13.96 12.29
C GLY A 196 -18.65 12.91 12.41
N GLN A 197 -19.06 11.71 12.85
CA GLN A 197 -18.15 10.62 13.22
C GLN A 197 -17.14 10.24 12.13
N GLY A 198 -17.58 10.17 10.87
CA GLY A 198 -16.70 9.80 9.75
C GLY A 198 -15.56 10.79 9.57
N THR A 199 -15.86 12.09 9.68
CA THR A 199 -14.86 13.16 9.64
C THR A 199 -13.88 13.04 10.80
N ASP A 200 -14.38 12.84 12.02
CA ASP A 200 -13.53 12.77 13.22
C ASP A 200 -12.56 11.58 13.16
N VAL A 201 -13.03 10.43 12.66
CA VAL A 201 -12.19 9.24 12.46
C VAL A 201 -11.08 9.53 11.46
N VAL A 202 -11.39 10.15 10.31
CA VAL A 202 -10.36 10.50 9.32
C VAL A 202 -9.32 11.43 9.92
N LEU A 203 -9.75 12.48 10.64
CA LEU A 203 -8.84 13.43 11.27
C LEU A 203 -7.91 12.78 12.30
N ARG A 204 -8.40 11.83 13.10
CA ARG A 204 -7.57 11.07 14.05
C ARG A 204 -6.60 10.11 13.36
N LEU A 205 -6.98 9.50 12.25
CA LEU A 205 -6.12 8.59 11.49
C LEU A 205 -5.03 9.32 10.69
N VAL A 206 -5.19 10.62 10.41
CA VAL A 206 -4.17 11.43 9.70
C VAL A 206 -3.38 12.37 10.61
N GLU A 207 -3.67 12.39 11.91
CA GLU A 207 -3.06 13.33 12.87
C GLU A 207 -1.52 13.32 12.82
N ASN A 208 -0.93 12.13 12.69
CA ASN A 208 0.51 11.92 12.65
C ASN A 208 1.11 11.92 11.23
N LEU A 209 0.30 12.20 10.20
CA LEU A 209 0.80 12.29 8.85
C LEU A 209 1.55 13.62 8.65
N PRO A 210 2.75 13.63 8.05
CA PRO A 210 3.46 14.88 7.76
C PRO A 210 2.59 15.81 6.91
N ARG A 211 2.42 17.04 7.39
CA ARG A 211 1.56 18.05 6.73
C ARG A 211 2.25 18.62 5.50
N PHE A 212 1.45 19.03 4.51
CA PHE A 212 1.91 19.71 3.29
C PHE A 212 2.91 18.91 2.44
N MET A 213 2.84 17.58 2.54
CA MET A 213 3.67 16.65 1.77
C MET A 213 2.96 16.07 0.54
N ASN A 214 1.79 16.61 0.15
CA ASN A 214 1.02 16.21 -1.02
C ASN A 214 0.55 14.74 -1.00
N PHE A 215 0.30 14.22 0.20
CA PHE A 215 -0.39 12.94 0.36
C PHE A 215 -1.79 12.98 -0.27
N LYS A 216 -2.23 11.84 -0.80
CA LYS A 216 -3.53 11.67 -1.44
C LYS A 216 -4.32 10.61 -0.69
N LEU A 217 -5.44 11.03 -0.11
CA LEU A 217 -6.28 10.21 0.72
C LEU A 217 -7.61 9.89 0.04
N PHE A 218 -7.96 8.61 0.00
CA PHE A 218 -9.17 8.11 -0.62
C PHE A 218 -10.06 7.44 0.42
N PHE A 219 -11.36 7.68 0.36
CA PHE A 219 -12.31 7.10 1.32
C PHE A 219 -13.71 7.00 0.73
N ASP A 220 -14.53 6.14 1.32
CA ASP A 220 -15.90 5.89 0.87
C ASP A 220 -16.88 7.01 1.29
N ASN A 221 -18.18 6.77 1.05
CA ASN A 221 -19.23 7.73 1.37
C ASN A 221 -19.59 7.83 2.85
N PHE A 222 -19.16 6.89 3.70
CA PHE A 222 -19.33 7.01 5.14
C PHE A 222 -18.50 8.17 5.68
N TYR A 223 -17.29 8.38 5.15
CA TYR A 223 -16.38 9.46 5.57
C TYR A 223 -16.58 10.75 4.79
N THR A 224 -16.84 10.68 3.49
CA THR A 224 -16.74 11.86 2.60
C THR A 224 -17.74 12.96 2.93
N GLY A 225 -17.24 14.19 3.01
CA GLY A 225 -18.00 15.45 3.05
C GLY A 225 -17.12 16.62 2.58
N ILE A 226 -17.73 17.69 2.05
CA ILE A 226 -16.99 18.85 1.53
C ILE A 226 -16.10 19.48 2.63
N ASP A 227 -16.60 19.54 3.85
CA ASP A 227 -15.93 20.15 5.01
C ASP A 227 -14.65 19.39 5.37
N LEU A 228 -14.73 18.06 5.37
CA LEU A 228 -13.56 17.19 5.58
C LEU A 228 -12.54 17.42 4.47
N ILE A 229 -12.97 17.41 3.20
CA ILE A 229 -12.07 17.61 2.05
C ILE A 229 -11.35 18.96 2.15
N HIS A 230 -12.09 20.01 2.46
CA HIS A 230 -11.55 21.36 2.62
C HIS A 230 -10.55 21.43 3.78
N LYS A 231 -10.92 20.87 4.95
CA LYS A 231 -10.08 20.83 6.15
C LYS A 231 -8.78 20.05 5.90
N LEU A 232 -8.84 18.89 5.26
CA LEU A 232 -7.65 18.11 4.88
C LEU A 232 -6.70 18.91 3.98
N ARG A 233 -7.24 19.63 2.99
CA ARG A 233 -6.42 20.43 2.07
C ARG A 233 -5.78 21.63 2.77
N VAL A 234 -6.55 22.41 3.52
CA VAL A 234 -6.09 23.69 4.09
C VAL A 234 -5.24 23.48 5.34
N GLU A 235 -5.64 22.59 6.26
CA GLU A 235 -4.96 22.44 7.56
C GLU A 235 -3.84 21.39 7.54
N TYR A 236 -3.95 20.39 6.66
CA TYR A 236 -3.01 19.27 6.58
C TYR A 236 -2.23 19.22 5.27
N GLY A 237 -2.61 19.97 4.23
CA GLY A 237 -2.00 19.88 2.90
C GLY A 237 -2.14 18.49 2.28
N ILE A 238 -3.25 17.81 2.59
CA ILE A 238 -3.60 16.48 2.09
C ILE A 238 -4.66 16.65 1.00
N GLU A 239 -4.36 16.15 -0.19
CA GLU A 239 -5.31 16.05 -1.27
C GLU A 239 -6.22 14.84 -1.03
N SER A 240 -7.50 14.93 -1.41
CA SER A 240 -8.44 13.84 -1.15
C SER A 240 -9.44 13.60 -2.27
N CYS A 241 -9.98 12.39 -2.32
CA CYS A 241 -11.02 12.01 -3.27
C CYS A 241 -11.90 10.91 -2.67
N GLY A 242 -13.21 11.12 -2.66
CA GLY A 242 -14.13 10.13 -2.13
C GLY A 242 -15.50 10.17 -2.79
N THR A 243 -16.23 9.06 -2.71
CA THR A 243 -17.65 9.04 -3.09
C THR A 243 -18.44 9.82 -2.06
N ILE A 244 -19.30 10.75 -2.47
CA ILE A 244 -20.01 11.65 -1.55
C ILE A 244 -21.52 11.37 -1.53
N ARG A 245 -22.15 11.48 -0.37
CA ARG A 245 -23.62 11.43 -0.25
C ARG A 245 -24.21 12.78 -0.62
N SER A 246 -25.39 12.78 -1.24
CA SER A 246 -26.05 14.00 -1.73
C SER A 246 -26.26 15.05 -0.64
N ASN A 247 -26.59 14.63 0.58
CA ASN A 247 -26.79 15.51 1.73
C ASN A 247 -25.50 16.13 2.30
N ARG A 248 -24.32 15.76 1.80
CA ARG A 248 -23.01 16.25 2.25
C ARG A 248 -22.31 17.16 1.23
N MET A 249 -23.00 17.51 0.15
CA MET A 249 -22.46 18.30 -0.96
C MET A 249 -22.66 19.82 -0.78
N ARG A 250 -22.98 20.31 0.43
CA ARG A 250 -23.30 21.73 0.74
C ARG A 250 -24.28 22.39 -0.26
N GLY A 251 -25.26 21.63 -0.75
CA GLY A 251 -26.27 22.16 -1.67
C GLY A 251 -25.85 22.24 -3.15
N ALA A 252 -24.71 21.64 -3.55
CA ALA A 252 -24.33 21.56 -4.95
C ALA A 252 -25.43 20.88 -5.80
N VAL A 253 -26.06 21.64 -6.70
CA VAL A 253 -27.17 21.17 -7.54
C VAL A 253 -26.62 20.54 -8.82
N LEU A 254 -26.58 19.21 -8.83
CA LEU A 254 -26.23 18.39 -10.00
C LEU A 254 -27.48 17.97 -10.76
N ASP A 255 -27.30 17.58 -12.01
CA ASP A 255 -28.37 17.10 -12.88
C ASP A 255 -29.09 15.89 -12.28
N THR A 256 -30.37 15.76 -12.60
CA THR A 256 -31.23 14.75 -11.98
C THR A 256 -30.85 13.34 -12.43
N ASP A 257 -31.09 12.34 -11.58
CA ASP A 257 -30.83 10.93 -11.92
C ASP A 257 -31.55 10.51 -13.22
N THR A 258 -32.75 11.04 -13.44
CA THR A 258 -33.55 10.82 -14.66
C THR A 258 -32.86 11.38 -15.90
N ASN A 259 -32.34 12.61 -15.82
CA ASN A 259 -31.65 13.23 -16.95
C ASN A 259 -30.30 12.56 -17.22
N MET A 260 -29.54 12.23 -16.18
CA MET A 260 -28.29 11.48 -16.29
C MET A 260 -28.53 10.12 -16.95
N LYS A 261 -29.60 9.40 -16.56
CA LYS A 261 -29.99 8.15 -17.20
C LYS A 261 -30.33 8.31 -18.69
N LYS A 262 -31.04 9.38 -19.06
CA LYS A 262 -31.38 9.69 -20.47
C LYS A 262 -30.12 10.00 -21.30
N LYS A 263 -29.13 10.67 -20.70
CA LYS A 263 -27.83 10.96 -21.34
C LYS A 263 -26.97 9.70 -21.58
N GLY A 264 -27.28 8.61 -20.87
CA GLY A 264 -26.63 7.31 -21.05
C GLY A 264 -25.39 7.11 -20.19
N ARG A 265 -24.85 5.88 -20.25
CA ARG A 265 -23.65 5.47 -19.51
C ARG A 265 -22.44 6.29 -19.95
N GLY A 266 -21.63 6.70 -18.99
CA GLY A 266 -20.47 7.57 -19.21
C GLY A 266 -20.79 9.05 -19.14
N SER A 267 -22.07 9.43 -19.03
CA SER A 267 -22.44 10.83 -18.88
C SER A 267 -21.97 11.40 -17.54
N VAL A 268 -21.59 12.68 -17.56
CA VAL A 268 -21.00 13.39 -16.44
C VAL A 268 -21.71 14.73 -16.24
N ASP A 269 -21.92 15.11 -14.98
CA ASP A 269 -22.20 16.48 -14.57
C ASP A 269 -21.16 16.92 -13.53
N LEU A 270 -20.79 18.20 -13.55
CA LEU A 270 -19.76 18.79 -12.70
C LEU A 270 -20.27 20.08 -12.08
N ARG A 271 -20.05 20.23 -10.78
CA ARG A 271 -20.15 21.51 -10.06
C ARG A 271 -18.85 21.78 -9.33
N PHE A 272 -18.49 23.06 -9.22
CA PHE A 272 -17.36 23.51 -8.44
C PHE A 272 -17.86 24.36 -7.28
N GLU A 273 -17.62 23.89 -6.07
CA GLU A 273 -17.94 24.61 -4.85
C GLU A 273 -16.85 25.65 -4.59
N ARG A 274 -17.19 26.93 -4.80
CA ARG A 274 -16.20 28.01 -4.86
C ARG A 274 -15.55 28.30 -3.51
N HIS A 275 -16.29 28.19 -2.41
CA HIS A 275 -15.74 28.55 -1.11
C HIS A 275 -14.73 27.52 -0.61
N SER A 276 -15.04 26.24 -0.80
CA SER A 276 -14.17 25.14 -0.37
C SER A 276 -13.14 24.73 -1.43
N GLU A 277 -13.27 25.27 -2.64
CA GLU A 277 -12.52 24.88 -3.84
C GLU A 277 -12.56 23.36 -4.12
N VAL A 278 -13.77 22.80 -4.10
CA VAL A 278 -14.00 21.36 -4.28
C VAL A 278 -14.81 21.11 -5.54
N SER A 279 -14.31 20.25 -6.41
CA SER A 279 -15.09 19.73 -7.54
C SER A 279 -16.00 18.60 -7.06
N VAL A 280 -17.28 18.68 -7.38
CA VAL A 280 -18.27 17.62 -7.18
C VAL A 280 -18.71 17.11 -8.55
N VAL A 281 -18.43 15.84 -8.82
CA VAL A 281 -18.71 15.18 -10.09
C VAL A 281 -19.78 14.13 -9.89
N LYS A 282 -20.80 14.14 -10.74
CA LYS A 282 -21.78 13.06 -10.89
C LYS A 282 -21.46 12.29 -12.16
N TRP A 283 -21.17 11.01 -12.04
CA TRP A 283 -20.92 10.11 -13.17
C TRP A 283 -22.00 9.04 -13.24
N TYR A 284 -22.58 8.81 -14.42
CA TYR A 284 -23.61 7.81 -14.61
C TYR A 284 -23.02 6.55 -15.25
N ASP A 285 -23.02 5.45 -14.50
CA ASP A 285 -22.77 4.10 -15.05
C ASP A 285 -24.09 3.32 -15.06
N ASN A 286 -24.20 2.20 -14.33
CA ASN A 286 -25.50 1.55 -14.11
C ASN A 286 -26.40 2.38 -13.16
N LYS A 287 -25.78 3.17 -12.30
CA LYS A 287 -26.39 4.09 -11.34
C LYS A 287 -25.55 5.36 -11.26
N PRO A 288 -26.13 6.51 -10.86
CA PRO A 288 -25.36 7.72 -10.64
C PRO A 288 -24.47 7.57 -9.41
N VAL A 289 -23.21 7.99 -9.55
CA VAL A 289 -22.22 8.04 -8.48
C VAL A 289 -21.75 9.48 -8.35
N HIS A 290 -21.75 9.99 -7.12
CA HIS A 290 -21.22 11.32 -6.81
C HIS A 290 -19.83 11.16 -6.20
N LEU A 291 -18.86 11.94 -6.67
CA LEU A 291 -17.52 12.00 -6.13
C LEU A 291 -17.14 13.46 -5.88
N ALA A 292 -16.30 13.69 -4.87
CA ALA A 292 -15.78 15.01 -4.55
C ALA A 292 -14.26 14.97 -4.38
N SER A 293 -13.58 15.99 -4.91
CA SER A 293 -12.13 16.14 -4.78
C SER A 293 -11.70 17.60 -5.02
N PRO A 294 -10.63 18.09 -4.35
CA PRO A 294 -10.07 19.41 -4.65
C PRO A 294 -9.08 19.41 -5.83
N TYR A 295 -8.51 18.26 -6.22
CA TYR A 295 -7.40 18.21 -7.19
C TYR A 295 -7.72 17.51 -8.52
N CYS A 296 -8.83 16.78 -8.57
CA CYS A 296 -9.24 16.08 -9.78
C CYS A 296 -10.74 16.19 -10.03
N ALA A 297 -11.11 16.19 -11.31
CA ALA A 297 -12.48 16.32 -11.77
C ALA A 297 -12.67 15.45 -13.02
N VAL A 298 -13.12 16.04 -14.14
CA VAL A 298 -13.55 15.29 -15.32
C VAL A 298 -12.37 14.84 -16.20
N THR A 299 -11.40 15.71 -16.45
CA THR A 299 -10.36 15.50 -17.48
C THR A 299 -9.02 14.98 -16.92
N PRO A 300 -8.26 14.16 -17.68
CA PRO A 300 -8.65 13.58 -18.97
C PRO A 300 -9.69 12.46 -18.79
N ILE A 301 -10.58 12.32 -19.77
CA ILE A 301 -11.54 11.22 -19.85
C ILE A 301 -10.83 10.04 -20.53
N ASP A 302 -10.94 8.85 -19.97
CA ASP A 302 -10.52 7.60 -20.60
C ASP A 302 -11.70 6.65 -20.82
N LYS A 303 -11.46 5.52 -21.50
CA LYS A 303 -12.45 4.45 -21.66
C LYS A 303 -12.19 3.36 -20.62
N CYS A 304 -13.26 2.86 -20.00
CA CYS A 304 -13.20 1.68 -19.15
C CYS A 304 -14.19 0.61 -19.62
N GLN A 305 -13.80 -0.66 -19.52
CA GLN A 305 -14.70 -1.77 -19.80
C GLN A 305 -15.63 -2.01 -18.62
N ARG A 306 -16.93 -2.06 -18.90
CA ARG A 306 -17.96 -2.35 -17.91
C ARG A 306 -18.90 -3.42 -18.43
N TRP A 307 -19.30 -4.32 -17.54
CA TRP A 307 -20.36 -5.28 -17.86
C TRP A 307 -21.69 -4.56 -18.03
N ASP A 308 -22.44 -4.93 -19.07
CA ASP A 308 -23.81 -4.52 -19.28
C ASP A 308 -24.73 -5.73 -19.10
N ALA A 309 -25.53 -5.70 -18.03
CA ALA A 309 -26.42 -6.82 -17.71
C ALA A 309 -27.55 -7.02 -18.74
N THR A 310 -27.92 -5.95 -19.47
CA THR A 310 -29.00 -5.98 -20.46
C THR A 310 -28.53 -6.65 -21.74
N THR A 311 -27.35 -6.25 -22.23
CA THR A 311 -26.78 -6.82 -23.46
C THR A 311 -25.92 -8.06 -23.21
N ARG A 312 -25.62 -8.37 -21.94
CA ARG A 312 -24.74 -9.47 -21.48
C ARG A 312 -23.37 -9.43 -22.16
N LYS A 313 -22.83 -8.22 -22.36
CA LYS A 313 -21.54 -7.97 -23.00
C LYS A 313 -20.78 -6.89 -22.23
N TYR A 314 -19.47 -6.86 -22.43
CA TYR A 314 -18.65 -5.73 -22.01
C TYR A 314 -18.85 -4.58 -22.98
N VAL A 315 -19.10 -3.39 -22.45
CA VAL A 315 -19.22 -2.13 -23.18
C VAL A 315 -18.12 -1.17 -22.72
N GLU A 316 -17.69 -0.31 -23.63
CA GLU A 316 -16.76 0.77 -23.31
C GLU A 316 -17.52 2.01 -22.82
N VAL A 317 -17.17 2.48 -21.64
CA VAL A 317 -17.82 3.63 -20.99
C VAL A 317 -16.78 4.72 -20.76
N ASP A 318 -17.13 5.96 -21.12
CA ASP A 318 -16.33 7.13 -20.77
C ASP A 318 -16.24 7.28 -19.25
N ARG A 319 -15.01 7.31 -18.74
CA ARG A 319 -14.69 7.41 -17.33
C ARG A 319 -13.92 8.69 -17.07
N PRO A 320 -14.45 9.60 -16.24
CA PRO A 320 -13.74 10.81 -15.87
C PRO A 320 -12.54 10.50 -14.98
N ARG A 321 -11.55 11.40 -14.98
CA ARG A 321 -10.32 11.28 -14.17
C ARG A 321 -10.62 10.96 -12.70
N ILE A 322 -11.55 11.66 -12.07
CA ILE A 322 -11.89 11.47 -10.65
C ILE A 322 -12.31 10.02 -10.35
N VAL A 323 -13.08 9.39 -11.24
CA VAL A 323 -13.51 7.99 -11.09
C VAL A 323 -12.35 7.04 -11.32
N ARG A 324 -11.46 7.34 -12.27
CA ARG A 324 -10.23 6.56 -12.48
C ARG A 324 -9.32 6.61 -11.25
N ASP A 325 -9.01 7.81 -10.78
CA ASP A 325 -8.10 8.06 -9.67
C ASP A 325 -8.66 7.43 -8.38
N TYR A 326 -9.97 7.55 -8.13
CA TYR A 326 -10.67 6.85 -7.05
C TYR A 326 -10.53 5.32 -7.14
N ASN A 327 -10.92 4.72 -8.28
CA ASN A 327 -10.90 3.26 -8.42
C ASN A 327 -9.48 2.66 -8.36
N LYS A 328 -8.45 3.42 -8.76
CA LYS A 328 -7.06 2.97 -8.71
C LYS A 328 -6.49 3.02 -7.29
N SER A 329 -6.99 3.93 -6.46
CA SER A 329 -6.36 4.28 -5.18
C SER A 329 -7.14 3.80 -3.96
N MET A 330 -8.43 3.55 -4.12
CA MET A 330 -9.21 2.74 -3.19
C MET A 330 -8.77 1.27 -3.26
N GLY A 331 -8.98 0.54 -2.18
CA GLY A 331 -8.69 -0.89 -2.09
C GLY A 331 -7.40 -1.23 -1.34
N GLY A 332 -6.66 -0.25 -0.81
CA GLY A 332 -5.51 -0.53 0.06
C GLY A 332 -5.92 -1.31 1.32
N VAL A 333 -7.02 -0.92 1.96
CA VAL A 333 -7.58 -1.66 3.11
C VAL A 333 -8.10 -3.04 2.69
N ASP A 334 -8.74 -3.17 1.53
CA ASP A 334 -9.20 -4.47 1.03
C ASP A 334 -8.03 -5.41 0.71
N LEU A 335 -6.91 -4.89 0.22
CA LEU A 335 -5.70 -5.65 -0.02
C LEU A 335 -5.07 -6.12 1.30
N ALA A 336 -5.08 -5.27 2.34
CA ALA A 336 -4.69 -5.65 3.68
C ALA A 336 -5.60 -6.78 4.25
N ASP A 337 -6.92 -6.67 4.05
CA ASP A 337 -7.89 -7.72 4.41
C ASP A 337 -7.56 -9.06 3.72
N ILE A 338 -7.17 -9.02 2.44
CA ILE A 338 -6.75 -10.22 1.69
C ILE A 338 -5.51 -10.86 2.30
N PHE A 339 -4.47 -10.07 2.60
CA PHE A 339 -3.25 -10.62 3.20
C PHE A 339 -3.53 -11.28 4.56
N LEU A 340 -4.34 -10.64 5.42
CA LEU A 340 -4.76 -11.25 6.68
C LEU A 340 -5.52 -12.56 6.49
N GLU A 341 -6.35 -12.67 5.46
CA GLU A 341 -7.17 -13.87 5.23
C GLU A 341 -6.30 -15.07 4.84
N LEU A 342 -5.24 -14.85 4.05
CA LEU A 342 -4.34 -15.91 3.58
C LEU A 342 -3.67 -16.65 4.76
N TYR A 343 -3.25 -15.92 5.78
CA TYR A 343 -2.50 -16.48 6.93
C TYR A 343 -3.27 -16.42 8.25
N ARG A 344 -4.59 -16.23 8.20
CA ARG A 344 -5.39 -16.12 9.42
C ARG A 344 -5.27 -17.38 10.28
N THR A 345 -5.06 -17.18 11.58
CA THR A 345 -5.18 -18.25 12.56
C THR A 345 -6.65 -18.63 12.79
N ASP A 346 -7.08 -19.82 12.32
CA ASP A 346 -8.48 -20.30 12.45
C ASP A 346 -8.84 -20.86 13.85
N ILE A 347 -7.94 -20.68 14.81
CA ILE A 347 -8.03 -21.26 16.13
C ILE A 347 -9.04 -20.49 16.99
N ARG A 348 -10.30 -20.95 16.96
CA ARG A 348 -11.44 -20.35 17.70
C ARG A 348 -11.11 -20.10 19.17
N SER A 349 -11.14 -18.83 19.59
CA SER A 349 -10.96 -18.41 20.97
C SER A 349 -12.25 -17.82 21.55
N LYS A 350 -12.51 -18.09 22.84
CA LYS A 350 -13.55 -17.37 23.60
C LYS A 350 -13.08 -15.97 24.06
N LYS A 351 -11.77 -15.70 23.97
CA LYS A 351 -11.15 -14.46 24.41
C LYS A 351 -10.80 -13.59 23.21
N CYS A 352 -11.35 -12.38 23.16
CA CYS A 352 -11.19 -11.47 22.03
C CYS A 352 -9.73 -11.06 21.80
N PHE A 353 -8.94 -10.88 22.85
CA PHE A 353 -7.53 -10.49 22.71
C PHE A 353 -6.67 -11.53 21.99
N VAL A 354 -7.02 -12.82 22.03
CA VAL A 354 -6.29 -13.83 21.26
C VAL A 354 -6.52 -13.61 19.76
N ALA A 355 -7.71 -13.15 19.37
CA ALA A 355 -7.99 -12.76 17.98
C ALA A 355 -7.18 -11.52 17.59
N PHE A 356 -7.07 -10.52 18.48
CA PHE A 356 -6.23 -9.34 18.24
C PHE A 356 -4.74 -9.67 18.10
N CYS A 357 -4.18 -10.51 18.98
CA CYS A 357 -2.80 -10.98 18.83
C CYS A 357 -2.64 -11.75 17.51
N SER A 358 -3.55 -12.66 17.19
CA SER A 358 -3.48 -13.43 15.94
C SER A 358 -3.59 -12.57 14.68
N SER A 359 -4.24 -11.41 14.74
CA SER A 359 -4.28 -10.42 13.66
C SER A 359 -3.04 -9.52 13.63
N ALA A 360 -2.36 -9.33 14.76
CA ALA A 360 -1.11 -8.57 14.87
C ALA A 360 0.13 -9.43 14.55
N ASP A 361 0.00 -10.76 14.63
CA ASP A 361 1.07 -11.73 14.40
C ASP A 361 1.31 -12.06 12.90
N ASP A 362 0.65 -11.38 11.96
CA ASP A 362 0.82 -11.61 10.52
C ASP A 362 2.08 -10.88 9.98
N PRO A 363 3.14 -11.62 9.61
CA PRO A 363 4.40 -11.02 9.18
C PRO A 363 4.36 -10.34 7.80
N GLU A 364 3.28 -10.48 7.02
CA GLU A 364 3.16 -9.82 5.70
C GLU A 364 2.61 -8.38 5.76
N TYR A 365 2.23 -7.88 6.94
CA TYR A 365 1.72 -6.50 7.12
C TYR A 365 2.73 -5.37 6.86
N VAL A 366 3.97 -5.73 6.55
CA VAL A 366 5.10 -4.82 6.40
C VAL A 366 5.95 -5.35 5.25
N PRO A 367 6.52 -4.51 4.37
CA PRO A 367 7.07 -4.98 3.11
C PRO A 367 8.29 -5.86 3.38
N TYR A 368 8.05 -7.17 3.35
CA TYR A 368 9.07 -8.19 3.59
C TYR A 368 9.46 -8.91 2.29
N SER A 369 8.71 -8.69 1.21
CA SER A 369 8.98 -9.31 -0.09
C SER A 369 10.25 -8.79 -0.79
N SER A 370 10.83 -7.67 -0.35
CA SER A 370 12.06 -7.12 -0.94
C SER A 370 13.36 -7.47 -0.21
N LYS A 371 13.32 -8.09 0.98
CA LYS A 371 14.53 -8.35 1.80
C LYS A 371 14.89 -9.83 2.02
N ILE A 372 13.96 -10.80 1.94
CA ILE A 372 14.26 -12.21 2.34
C ILE A 372 14.31 -13.30 1.28
N ALA A 373 14.10 -12.94 0.03
CA ALA A 373 14.52 -13.84 -1.06
C ALA A 373 16.06 -14.03 -1.13
N GLN A 374 16.87 -13.49 -0.19
CA GLN A 374 18.33 -13.47 -0.25
C GLN A 374 19.08 -14.33 0.79
N GLN A 375 18.42 -15.03 1.72
CA GLN A 375 19.16 -15.76 2.79
C GLN A 375 18.91 -17.26 2.91
N SER A 376 18.18 -17.90 2.00
CA SER A 376 18.15 -19.37 1.91
C SER A 376 18.63 -19.85 0.54
N GLY A 377 19.95 -20.03 0.42
CA GLY A 377 20.55 -20.63 -0.77
C GLY A 377 22.07 -20.55 -0.80
N THR A 378 22.73 -21.45 -0.06
CA THR A 378 24.11 -21.83 -0.40
C THR A 378 24.09 -22.55 -1.75
N GLY A 379 24.70 -21.95 -2.77
CA GLY A 379 25.17 -22.65 -3.97
C GLY A 379 24.67 -22.07 -5.30
N GLY A 380 25.56 -21.35 -6.01
CA GLY A 380 25.43 -21.03 -7.44
C GLY A 380 25.27 -19.54 -7.76
N LEU A 381 26.36 -18.90 -8.20
CA LEU A 381 26.37 -17.52 -8.74
C LEU A 381 25.51 -17.42 -10.02
N HIS A 382 24.26 -16.99 -9.87
CA HIS A 382 23.50 -16.37 -10.95
C HIS A 382 23.36 -14.86 -10.70
N PRO A 383 23.55 -14.00 -11.72
CA PRO A 383 23.43 -12.55 -11.55
C PRO A 383 21.99 -12.17 -11.19
N VAL A 384 21.83 -11.52 -10.04
CA VAL A 384 20.53 -11.05 -9.53
C VAL A 384 19.91 -10.05 -10.55
N PRO A 385 18.68 -10.28 -11.05
CA PRO A 385 18.04 -9.37 -11.98
C PRO A 385 17.81 -7.97 -11.39
N VAL A 386 18.09 -6.93 -12.18
CA VAL A 386 17.89 -5.54 -11.75
C VAL A 386 16.39 -5.26 -11.51
N SER A 387 16.03 -4.83 -10.29
CA SER A 387 14.66 -4.65 -9.80
C SER A 387 14.52 -3.42 -8.88
N GLY A 388 13.33 -3.09 -8.39
CA GLY A 388 13.06 -1.93 -7.52
C GLY A 388 12.33 -0.74 -8.19
N PRO A 389 12.01 0.32 -7.41
CA PRO A 389 11.14 1.42 -7.85
C PRO A 389 11.73 2.29 -8.97
N ASN A 390 13.07 2.32 -9.12
CA ASN A 390 13.75 3.14 -10.13
C ASN A 390 14.45 2.31 -11.20
N VAL A 391 13.76 1.32 -11.76
CA VAL A 391 14.28 0.44 -12.84
C VAL A 391 13.85 0.95 -14.20
N CYS A 392 14.83 1.14 -15.07
CA CYS A 392 14.65 1.44 -16.46
C CYS A 392 14.92 0.19 -17.31
N ARG A 393 14.26 0.07 -18.46
CA ARG A 393 14.34 -1.12 -19.32
C ARG A 393 14.89 -0.74 -20.69
N SER A 394 15.86 -1.51 -21.17
CA SER A 394 16.33 -1.50 -22.57
C SER A 394 15.94 -2.81 -23.26
N ARG A 395 16.15 -2.90 -24.59
CA ARG A 395 15.84 -4.08 -25.42
C ARG A 395 16.43 -5.41 -24.91
N SER A 396 17.48 -5.41 -24.09
CA SER A 396 18.15 -6.64 -23.64
C SER A 396 18.42 -6.73 -22.15
N LYS A 397 18.29 -5.65 -21.38
CA LYS A 397 18.59 -5.64 -19.94
C LYS A 397 17.74 -4.62 -19.18
N ASN A 398 17.38 -4.98 -17.95
CA ASN A 398 16.96 -4.05 -16.92
C ASN A 398 18.21 -3.38 -16.33
N TYR A 399 18.15 -2.08 -16.08
CA TYR A 399 19.23 -1.30 -15.46
C TYR A 399 18.62 -0.20 -14.58
N CYS A 400 19.39 0.40 -13.70
CA CYS A 400 18.88 1.50 -12.88
C CYS A 400 18.65 2.75 -13.72
N CYS A 401 17.53 3.42 -13.48
CA CYS A 401 17.23 4.68 -14.14
C CYS A 401 18.34 5.70 -13.88
N PRO A 402 18.60 6.63 -14.82
CA PRO A 402 19.60 7.67 -14.64
C PRO A 402 19.44 8.38 -13.28
N GLY A 403 20.56 8.54 -12.57
CA GLY A 403 20.54 9.08 -11.21
C GLY A 403 20.34 8.05 -10.10
N TRP A 404 20.22 6.76 -10.44
CA TRP A 404 20.11 5.67 -9.48
C TRP A 404 21.13 4.57 -9.80
N THR A 405 21.66 3.94 -8.77
CA THR A 405 22.53 2.77 -8.89
C THR A 405 22.00 1.61 -8.05
N ILE A 406 22.52 0.43 -8.34
CA ILE A 406 22.17 -0.81 -7.65
C ILE A 406 22.73 -0.75 -6.24
N LYS A 407 21.90 -1.04 -5.23
CA LYS A 407 22.39 -1.31 -3.88
C LYS A 407 23.25 -2.59 -3.92
N PRO A 408 24.52 -2.54 -3.49
CA PRO A 408 25.40 -3.71 -3.52
C PRO A 408 24.75 -4.93 -2.86
N GLY A 409 24.80 -6.07 -3.53
CA GLY A 409 24.23 -7.33 -3.06
C GLY A 409 22.72 -7.52 -3.27
N THR A 410 21.94 -6.49 -3.65
CA THR A 410 20.46 -6.63 -3.75
C THR A 410 19.89 -6.59 -5.17
N GLY A 411 20.61 -6.04 -6.16
CA GLY A 411 20.04 -5.80 -7.49
C GLY A 411 18.99 -4.68 -7.55
N LEU A 412 18.74 -3.97 -6.43
CA LEU A 412 17.70 -2.94 -6.33
C LEU A 412 18.20 -1.55 -6.70
N CYS A 413 17.47 -0.85 -7.59
CA CYS A 413 17.75 0.52 -8.00
C CYS A 413 17.22 1.56 -7.01
N ILE A 414 17.88 1.66 -5.86
CA ILE A 414 17.44 2.50 -4.73
C ILE A 414 18.55 3.39 -4.16
N VAL A 415 19.78 3.27 -4.64
CA VAL A 415 20.87 4.15 -4.22
C VAL A 415 20.88 5.36 -5.15
N PRO A 416 20.54 6.57 -4.68
CA PRO A 416 20.59 7.76 -5.52
C PRO A 416 22.05 8.15 -5.82
N ILE A 417 22.29 8.65 -7.03
CA ILE A 417 23.57 9.17 -7.49
C ILE A 417 23.50 10.70 -7.46
N CYS A 418 24.42 11.31 -6.73
CA CYS A 418 24.66 12.74 -6.78
C CYS A 418 25.96 12.97 -7.54
N VAL A 419 25.88 13.60 -8.72
CA VAL A 419 27.05 13.86 -9.57
C VAL A 419 28.03 14.80 -8.87
N ARG A 420 27.53 15.67 -7.99
CA ARG A 420 28.33 16.45 -7.05
C ARG A 420 28.32 15.76 -5.69
N SER A 421 29.50 15.62 -5.08
CA SER A 421 29.62 15.05 -3.73
C SER A 421 28.81 15.87 -2.75
N CYS A 422 28.08 15.19 -1.86
CA CYS A 422 27.26 15.85 -0.85
C CYS A 422 28.07 16.45 0.31
N GLY A 423 29.41 16.42 0.27
CA GLY A 423 30.24 16.95 1.35
C GLY A 423 29.96 16.19 2.65
N THR A 424 29.54 16.91 3.70
CA THR A 424 29.14 16.31 5.00
C THR A 424 27.75 15.68 4.98
N GLY A 425 26.94 15.88 3.94
CA GLY A 425 25.62 15.28 3.80
C GLY A 425 25.60 13.96 3.03
N ARG A 426 24.41 13.34 2.95
CA ARG A 426 24.19 12.11 2.16
C ARG A 426 23.32 12.37 0.94
N CYS A 427 23.57 11.67 -0.15
CA CYS A 427 22.70 11.71 -1.32
C CYS A 427 21.36 11.02 -0.98
N ALA A 428 20.29 11.80 -0.96
CA ALA A 428 18.95 11.33 -0.58
C ALA A 428 18.06 11.09 -1.80
N LYS A 429 18.30 11.83 -2.89
CA LYS A 429 17.66 11.66 -4.21
C LYS A 429 18.68 12.01 -5.30
N PRO A 430 18.46 11.65 -6.57
CA PRO A 430 19.39 11.99 -7.65
C PRO A 430 19.74 13.49 -7.65
N ASN A 431 21.03 13.81 -7.49
CA ASN A 431 21.56 15.18 -7.36
C ASN A 431 21.01 16.04 -6.21
N ILE A 432 20.42 15.42 -5.18
CA ILE A 432 19.92 16.11 -3.98
C ILE A 432 20.53 15.48 -2.73
N CYS A 433 21.21 16.31 -1.97
CA CYS A 433 21.85 16.02 -0.71
C CYS A 433 20.93 16.39 0.46
N LEU A 434 20.89 15.52 1.46
CA LEU A 434 20.40 15.80 2.80
C LEU A 434 21.62 16.15 3.68
N CYS A 435 21.69 17.40 4.12
CA CYS A 435 22.79 17.92 4.91
C CYS A 435 22.57 17.73 6.41
N GLU A 436 23.66 17.80 7.20
CA GLU A 436 23.59 17.82 8.65
C GLU A 436 22.71 19.00 9.10
N GLY A 437 21.67 18.72 9.90
CA GLY A 437 20.62 19.70 10.25
C GLY A 437 19.33 19.64 9.40
N SER A 438 19.12 18.56 8.63
CA SER A 438 17.88 18.30 7.86
C SER A 438 17.58 19.30 6.74
N THR A 439 18.60 20.02 6.26
CA THR A 439 18.49 20.92 5.11
C THR A 439 18.75 20.18 3.81
N TRP A 440 18.10 20.61 2.73
CA TRP A 440 18.20 19.99 1.41
C TRP A 440 18.97 20.91 0.45
N GLY A 441 19.88 20.36 -0.34
CA GLY A 441 20.68 21.14 -1.29
C GLY A 441 21.37 20.26 -2.33
N THR A 442 22.05 20.87 -3.30
CA THR A 442 22.81 20.13 -4.33
C THR A 442 24.23 19.76 -3.87
N THR A 443 24.74 20.39 -2.80
CA THR A 443 25.99 20.09 -2.07
C THR A 443 25.89 20.61 -0.64
N CYS A 444 26.44 19.93 0.36
CA CYS A 444 26.51 20.45 1.73
C CYS A 444 27.88 21.09 1.96
N GLY A 445 27.91 22.39 2.25
CA GLY A 445 29.16 23.14 2.48
C GLY A 445 29.30 24.50 1.78
N GLY A 446 28.21 25.15 1.34
CA GLY A 446 28.25 26.51 0.83
C GLY A 446 27.89 27.53 1.91
N SER A 447 28.89 28.19 2.50
CA SER A 447 28.71 29.39 3.31
C SER A 447 28.27 30.56 2.43
N GLY A 448 26.95 30.74 2.27
CA GLY A 448 26.31 32.03 2.03
C GLY A 448 26.32 32.62 0.60
N ARG A 449 25.22 33.36 0.37
CA ARG A 449 24.92 34.33 -0.72
C ARG A 449 24.36 33.74 -2.01
N GLY A 450 23.13 34.14 -2.31
CA GLY A 450 22.52 33.94 -3.62
C GLY A 450 23.26 34.72 -4.71
N ASN A 451 23.10 34.27 -5.95
CA ASN A 451 23.02 35.18 -7.10
C ASN A 451 22.47 34.48 -8.34
N TYR A 452 21.55 35.19 -9.00
CA TYR A 452 21.26 35.08 -10.42
C TYR A 452 22.52 35.34 -11.25
N GLY A 453 22.68 34.66 -12.40
CA GLY A 453 23.66 35.04 -13.41
C GLY A 453 24.10 33.85 -14.28
N GLY A 454 23.64 33.84 -15.53
CA GLY A 454 24.05 32.85 -16.53
C GLY A 454 25.44 33.14 -17.12
N SER A 455 25.93 32.20 -17.95
CA SER A 455 26.75 32.44 -19.14
C SER A 455 27.03 31.16 -19.94
N ARG A 456 27.36 31.41 -21.21
CA ARG A 456 27.41 30.56 -22.41
C ARG A 456 28.64 29.64 -22.52
N GLY A 457 28.57 28.73 -23.51
CA GLY A 457 29.68 28.13 -24.28
C GLY A 457 29.96 26.67 -23.92
N ASP A 458 30.22 25.71 -24.81
CA ASP A 458 30.34 25.70 -26.28
C ASP A 458 30.19 24.24 -26.77
N TYR A 459 29.72 24.08 -28.00
CA TYR A 459 29.63 22.81 -28.74
C TYR A 459 30.94 22.50 -29.48
N SER A 460 31.36 21.23 -29.45
CA SER A 460 32.05 20.49 -30.52
C SER A 460 32.29 19.06 -29.99
N GLY A 461 31.93 17.95 -30.63
CA GLY A 461 31.88 17.63 -32.05
C GLY A 461 32.88 16.48 -32.27
N GLY A 462 32.42 15.25 -32.52
CA GLY A 462 33.31 14.11 -32.77
C GLY A 462 32.58 12.83 -33.12
N ARG A 463 32.46 12.56 -34.42
CA ARG A 463 32.01 11.29 -35.03
C ARG A 463 33.10 10.23 -34.89
N GLY A 464 32.71 8.96 -34.85
CA GLY A 464 33.57 7.80 -35.06
C GLY A 464 32.71 6.57 -35.40
N ASP A 465 33.13 5.85 -36.43
CA ASP A 465 32.34 5.05 -37.36
C ASP A 465 32.85 3.57 -37.37
N ILE A 466 31.92 2.60 -37.55
CA ILE A 466 32.02 1.23 -38.15
C ILE A 466 32.77 0.05 -37.39
N PRO A 467 32.66 -1.25 -37.81
CA PRO A 467 31.66 -2.28 -37.38
C PRO A 467 32.22 -3.70 -37.02
N GLY A 468 31.31 -4.66 -36.81
CA GLY A 468 31.49 -6.11 -37.04
C GLY A 468 31.26 -6.92 -35.77
N GLY A 469 30.38 -7.92 -35.67
CA GLY A 469 29.83 -8.84 -36.66
C GLY A 469 30.40 -10.23 -36.39
N TYR A 470 29.68 -11.11 -35.67
CA TYR A 470 29.91 -12.57 -35.70
C TYR A 470 28.60 -13.33 -35.42
N ASN A 471 28.24 -14.18 -36.37
CA ASN A 471 27.23 -15.23 -36.30
C ASN A 471 27.82 -16.49 -35.66
N GLY A 472 26.98 -17.27 -34.99
CA GLY A 472 27.27 -18.63 -34.58
C GLY A 472 26.01 -19.32 -34.05
N GLY A 473 25.34 -20.08 -34.90
CA GLY A 473 24.21 -20.93 -34.53
C GLY A 473 24.64 -22.36 -34.27
N SER A 474 23.84 -23.09 -33.49
CA SER A 474 23.71 -24.55 -33.58
C SER A 474 22.47 -25.05 -32.81
N ASN A 475 21.73 -25.93 -33.49
CA ASN A 475 20.57 -26.77 -33.09
C ASN A 475 20.78 -27.54 -31.78
N GLY A 476 19.81 -28.14 -31.07
CA GLY A 476 18.38 -28.42 -31.19
C GLY A 476 17.89 -29.02 -29.85
N ILE A 477 16.60 -29.20 -29.57
CA ILE A 477 15.85 -30.49 -29.53
C ILE A 477 14.35 -30.17 -29.33
N ARG A 478 13.51 -31.06 -29.88
CA ARG A 478 12.07 -30.97 -30.18
C ARG A 478 11.10 -31.19 -29.00
N GLY A 479 9.92 -30.57 -29.13
CA GLY A 479 8.60 -31.17 -28.83
C GLY A 479 7.61 -30.27 -28.08
N PRO A 480 6.28 -30.40 -28.30
CA PRO A 480 5.54 -30.28 -29.55
C PRO A 480 4.67 -29.01 -29.56
N GLN A 481 4.57 -28.40 -30.73
CA GLN A 481 3.68 -27.30 -31.06
C GLN A 481 2.46 -27.87 -31.77
N GLU A 482 1.25 -27.62 -31.26
CA GLU A 482 0.09 -27.26 -32.07
C GLU A 482 -1.10 -26.86 -31.19
N LEU A 483 -1.37 -25.56 -31.15
CA LEU A 483 -2.65 -24.97 -31.57
C LEU A 483 -2.57 -23.44 -31.35
N LEU A 484 -3.02 -22.71 -32.38
CA LEU A 484 -3.34 -21.27 -32.42
C LEU A 484 -2.31 -20.33 -33.07
N GLU A 485 -2.35 -20.19 -34.40
CA GLU A 485 -1.80 -18.99 -35.06
C GLU A 485 -2.80 -18.37 -36.04
N ALA A 486 -3.47 -17.32 -35.56
CA ALA A 486 -3.79 -16.14 -36.36
C ALA A 486 -3.71 -14.84 -35.52
N GLN A 487 -2.96 -14.86 -34.40
CA GLN A 487 -2.70 -13.68 -33.57
C GLN A 487 -1.20 -13.47 -33.43
N CYS A 488 -0.76 -12.22 -33.57
CA CYS A 488 0.63 -11.84 -33.34
C CYS A 488 1.05 -12.21 -31.91
N ARG A 489 2.30 -12.64 -31.76
CA ARG A 489 2.91 -13.00 -30.46
C ARG A 489 2.80 -11.87 -29.42
N ALA A 490 2.66 -10.62 -29.88
CA ALA A 490 2.31 -9.45 -29.07
C ALA A 490 1.28 -8.59 -29.81
N THR A 491 0.38 -7.95 -29.06
CA THR A 491 -0.63 -7.03 -29.62
C THR A 491 0.03 -5.80 -30.24
N CYS A 492 -0.28 -5.51 -31.50
CA CYS A 492 0.24 -4.34 -32.19
C CYS A 492 -0.34 -3.05 -31.60
N SER A 493 0.53 -2.23 -31.02
CA SER A 493 0.25 -0.93 -30.41
C SER A 493 0.19 0.18 -31.47
N ASN A 494 -0.32 1.36 -31.08
CA ASN A 494 -0.33 2.59 -31.90
C ASN A 494 -0.96 2.41 -33.31
N GLY A 495 -1.90 1.47 -33.44
CA GLY A 495 -2.60 1.19 -34.70
C GLY A 495 -1.78 0.40 -35.73
N GLY A 496 -0.74 -0.32 -35.30
CA GLY A 496 -0.03 -1.30 -36.15
C GLY A 496 -0.94 -2.46 -36.56
N ARG A 497 -0.68 -3.07 -37.71
CA ARG A 497 -1.46 -4.22 -38.24
C ARG A 497 -0.69 -5.51 -38.06
N CYS A 498 -1.34 -6.53 -37.52
CA CYS A 498 -0.77 -7.87 -37.42
C CYS A 498 -0.84 -8.57 -38.78
N ILE A 499 0.31 -8.95 -39.34
CA ILE A 499 0.42 -9.69 -40.61
C ILE A 499 1.44 -10.81 -40.41
N ASN A 500 1.03 -12.06 -40.60
CA ASN A 500 1.88 -13.26 -40.47
C ASN A 500 2.69 -13.31 -39.16
N GLY A 501 2.02 -13.04 -38.03
CA GLY A 501 2.63 -13.11 -36.70
C GLY A 501 3.53 -11.91 -36.33
N LYS A 502 3.68 -10.91 -37.22
CA LYS A 502 4.47 -9.69 -36.97
C LYS A 502 3.62 -8.42 -37.08
N CYS A 503 3.95 -7.42 -36.26
CA CYS A 503 3.31 -6.11 -36.36
C CYS A 503 3.96 -5.25 -37.43
N VAL A 504 3.15 -4.76 -38.36
CA VAL A 504 3.51 -3.73 -39.34
C VAL A 504 3.12 -2.37 -38.76
N CYS A 505 4.12 -1.54 -38.48
CA CYS A 505 3.94 -0.26 -37.80
C CYS A 505 3.54 0.86 -38.74
N LYS A 506 2.72 1.79 -38.24
CA LYS A 506 2.42 3.04 -38.93
C LYS A 506 3.65 3.96 -38.92
N PRO A 507 3.79 4.88 -39.90
CA PRO A 507 4.87 5.87 -39.91
C PRO A 507 4.98 6.61 -38.58
N GLY A 508 6.22 6.83 -38.10
CA GLY A 508 6.50 7.44 -36.80
C GLY A 508 6.47 6.48 -35.60
N TYR A 509 6.29 5.17 -35.83
CA TYR A 509 6.37 4.13 -34.80
C TYR A 509 7.22 2.93 -35.25
N THR A 510 7.88 2.27 -34.31
CA THR A 510 8.76 1.12 -34.53
C THR A 510 8.69 0.12 -33.36
N GLY A 511 9.48 -0.93 -33.43
CA GLY A 511 9.53 -2.03 -32.47
C GLY A 511 8.58 -3.18 -32.82
N GLU A 512 8.80 -4.35 -32.21
CA GLU A 512 8.11 -5.61 -32.54
C GLU A 512 6.58 -5.55 -32.40
N ASN A 513 6.08 -4.63 -31.58
CA ASN A 513 4.67 -4.36 -31.38
C ASN A 513 4.29 -2.90 -31.66
N CYS A 514 5.12 -2.13 -32.35
CA CYS A 514 4.85 -0.72 -32.70
C CYS A 514 4.68 0.24 -31.51
N ALA A 515 5.21 -0.09 -30.33
CA ALA A 515 5.12 0.74 -29.13
C ALA A 515 6.16 1.87 -29.06
N GLU A 516 7.26 1.79 -29.81
CA GLU A 516 8.32 2.80 -29.80
C GLU A 516 7.96 3.94 -30.77
N ALA A 517 7.89 5.18 -30.29
CA ALA A 517 7.67 6.34 -31.16
C ALA A 517 9.01 6.84 -31.74
N ILE A 518 8.99 7.26 -33.00
CA ILE A 518 10.13 7.84 -33.71
C ILE A 518 9.91 9.35 -33.80
N CYS A 519 10.86 10.12 -33.29
CA CYS A 519 10.93 11.56 -33.53
C CYS A 519 11.99 11.79 -34.62
N SER A 520 11.64 12.53 -35.67
CA SER A 520 12.51 12.82 -36.82
C SER A 520 13.76 13.59 -36.39
N GLU A 521 13.60 14.41 -35.35
CA GLU A 521 14.70 15.00 -34.61
C GLU A 521 14.67 14.54 -33.14
N PRO A 522 15.82 14.25 -32.53
CA PRO A 522 15.87 13.74 -31.16
C PRO A 522 15.39 14.79 -30.15
N CYS A 523 14.71 14.33 -29.11
CA CYS A 523 14.41 15.13 -27.94
C CYS A 523 15.71 15.51 -27.20
N GLN A 524 15.89 16.78 -26.91
CA GLN A 524 17.04 17.36 -26.23
C GLN A 524 16.87 17.30 -24.70
N ASN A 525 17.93 17.61 -23.96
CA ASN A 525 17.93 17.75 -22.50
C ASN A 525 17.32 16.56 -21.73
N GLY A 526 17.53 15.34 -22.23
CA GLY A 526 17.03 14.11 -21.62
C GLY A 526 15.53 13.85 -21.84
N GLY A 527 14.87 14.62 -22.71
CA GLY A 527 13.49 14.40 -23.11
C GLY A 527 13.31 13.04 -23.81
N ARG A 528 12.11 12.45 -23.70
CA ARG A 528 11.77 11.17 -24.31
C ARG A 528 10.76 11.34 -25.44
N CYS A 529 10.99 10.72 -26.59
CA CYS A 529 10.00 10.67 -27.66
C CYS A 529 8.81 9.81 -27.21
N ILE A 530 7.63 10.43 -27.13
CA ILE A 530 6.37 9.80 -26.66
C ILE A 530 5.28 9.79 -27.73
N GLY A 531 5.64 10.21 -28.95
CA GLY A 531 4.81 10.21 -30.15
C GLY A 531 5.60 10.81 -31.31
N PRO A 532 5.15 10.62 -32.56
CA PRO A 532 5.81 11.20 -33.72
C PRO A 532 6.03 12.71 -33.53
N ASP A 533 7.30 13.12 -33.52
CA ASP A 533 7.77 14.50 -33.27
C ASP A 533 7.20 15.18 -32.01
N ARG A 534 6.94 14.38 -30.95
CA ARG A 534 6.45 14.85 -29.65
C ARG A 534 7.31 14.32 -28.50
N CYS A 535 7.95 15.26 -27.81
CA CYS A 535 8.82 14.97 -26.68
C CYS A 535 8.12 15.17 -25.34
N ALA A 536 8.40 14.28 -24.39
CA ALA A 536 8.13 14.48 -22.97
C ALA A 536 9.39 15.04 -22.33
N CYS A 537 9.31 16.26 -21.81
CA CYS A 537 10.45 16.97 -21.24
C CYS A 537 10.64 16.65 -19.77
N VAL A 538 11.92 16.63 -19.35
CA VAL A 538 12.30 16.57 -17.94
C VAL A 538 11.92 17.89 -17.28
N TYR A 539 11.55 17.85 -15.99
CA TYR A 539 11.14 19.03 -15.23
C TYR A 539 12.20 20.15 -15.32
N GLY A 540 11.76 21.35 -15.73
CA GLY A 540 12.63 22.49 -15.98
C GLY A 540 12.94 22.76 -17.45
N PHE A 541 12.63 21.81 -18.36
CA PHE A 541 12.75 22.00 -19.81
C PHE A 541 11.39 21.97 -20.50
N THR A 542 11.28 22.73 -21.57
CA THR A 542 10.08 23.02 -22.34
C THR A 542 10.43 23.15 -23.83
N GLY A 543 9.44 23.37 -24.68
CA GLY A 543 9.63 23.40 -26.13
C GLY A 543 9.34 22.04 -26.78
N ARG A 544 9.27 22.03 -28.12
CA ARG A 544 8.77 20.87 -28.88
C ARG A 544 9.74 19.69 -28.81
N LYS A 545 11.03 19.99 -28.61
CA LYS A 545 12.15 19.05 -28.48
C LYS A 545 12.79 19.16 -27.10
N CYS A 546 12.17 19.83 -26.13
CA CYS A 546 12.75 20.06 -24.80
C CYS A 546 14.02 20.93 -24.80
N GLU A 547 14.12 21.83 -25.78
CA GLU A 547 15.25 22.72 -26.02
C GLU A 547 15.33 23.94 -25.09
N ALA A 548 14.23 24.30 -24.42
CA ALA A 548 14.07 25.57 -23.70
C ALA A 548 13.96 25.42 -22.19
#